data_AF-A0A514Z8H2-F1
#
_entry.id   AF-A0A514Z8H2-F1
#
_cell.length_a   1.000
_cell.length_b   1.000
_cell.length_c   1.000
_cell.angle_alpha   90.00
_cell.angle_beta   90.00
_cell.angle_gamma   90.00
#
_symmetry.space_group_name_H-M   'P 1'
#
loop_
_entity.id
_entity.type
_entity.pdbx_description
1 polymer ?
#
loop_
_entity_poly.entity_id
_entity_poly.type
_entity_poly.pdbx_seq_one_letter_code
_entity_poly.pdbx_strand_id
1 'polypeptide(L)'
;MYDVKNSYPSGGGAPAIAPKTAYNKSDNPQKDIASLADGKFHAYSLTYTASTGAITVVFGSLTWQMPISSLKSLAGDESSSALSFFISGSTGGVTNLQQFQFTSATFTEALGTVTANYVDTSGNTLASSVSTQGIVGKDGYTTSPKSIPGYSLKNVDVSDSTATNSENTITGLYTANDITVNYVYAPNPETATITYIDTDTNQRVGAIDTTTGVFNGISGYTVKIPSGYILSPHQNPNDEFTPANASKKVFNQDGVTQNFNVYLIKQHSIVTDNFFESDATIHYVDMTKNPLPWVSSTPYSSQSNPTGNPTQSNGTLVGAGNDYIYRVWMVGVTTYQPGDATPNVIWYSSTSFVPTLDANGNPKTPDVSDVLDSNGNPINGWTQQSSYNPGLVYYPTVPGYTWQKATQLINGSEVAAGDNEFNGGINGTINITAPQQNGAPDPQHSVYYVYYNSNYSFSNRTTKEVNETINYLDVNSRMPIVTKYTTSQSITVETVTDSSGKQTVYYYRGNGTPESDNHPFAKDGTANPDWADITSFNSSFGGQVNPEITNYTVVGADGNLAASSSYLSNDKTQVTSQAINDKFDDIVVNVYYAYDGQDIHLPFTGGIGWSQILVIALFSAIAAYLIQWGKRIKNKK
;
A
#
# COMPACT_ATOMS: atom_id res chain seq x y z
N MET A 1 -86.20 2.08 60.53
CA MET A 1 -85.68 0.91 59.80
C MET A 1 -84.72 0.17 60.72
N TYR A 2 -84.81 -1.15 60.76
CA TYR A 2 -83.90 -1.99 61.55
C TYR A 2 -82.49 -1.96 60.95
N ASP A 3 -81.47 -1.74 61.79
CA ASP A 3 -80.06 -2.03 61.50
C ASP A 3 -79.91 -3.55 61.50
N VAL A 4 -79.88 -4.17 60.31
CA VAL A 4 -79.49 -5.57 60.17
C VAL A 4 -77.96 -5.61 60.20
N LYS A 5 -77.41 -5.61 61.42
CA LYS A 5 -76.06 -6.16 61.63
C LYS A 5 -76.12 -7.66 61.34
N ASN A 6 -75.50 -8.06 60.23
CA ASN A 6 -75.10 -9.42 59.90
C ASN A 6 -76.19 -10.50 59.96
N SER A 7 -76.99 -10.62 58.90
CA SER A 7 -77.54 -11.93 58.51
C SER A 7 -76.78 -12.46 57.30
N TYR A 8 -75.93 -13.47 57.53
CA TYR A 8 -75.37 -14.30 56.46
C TYR A 8 -76.51 -15.12 55.83
N PRO A 9 -76.69 -15.10 54.50
CA PRO A 9 -77.36 -16.21 53.84
C PRO A 9 -76.45 -17.43 54.00
N SER A 10 -76.93 -18.47 54.68
CA SER A 10 -76.28 -19.78 54.66
C SER A 10 -76.34 -20.33 53.22
N GLY A 11 -75.32 -20.05 52.41
CA GLY A 11 -75.21 -20.55 51.04
C GLY A 11 -74.29 -19.72 50.15
N GLY A 12 -72.97 -19.89 50.31
CA GLY A 12 -71.95 -19.85 49.25
C GLY A 12 -71.86 -18.71 48.21
N GLY A 13 -72.65 -17.64 48.29
CA GLY A 13 -72.61 -16.51 47.35
C GLY A 13 -71.89 -15.29 47.91
N ALA A 14 -71.23 -14.52 47.04
CA ALA A 14 -70.46 -13.31 47.36
C ALA A 14 -71.24 -12.31 48.25
N PRO A 15 -70.58 -11.57 49.15
CA PRO A 15 -71.25 -10.63 50.04
C PRO A 15 -71.92 -9.51 49.22
N ALA A 16 -73.23 -9.36 49.37
CA ALA A 16 -73.93 -8.17 48.90
C ALA A 16 -73.43 -6.97 49.72
N ILE A 17 -72.82 -5.99 49.05
CA ILE A 17 -72.45 -4.71 49.66
C ILE A 17 -73.77 -4.05 50.10
N ALA A 18 -74.04 -4.03 51.41
CA ALA A 18 -75.10 -3.19 51.95
C ALA A 18 -74.72 -1.73 51.67
N PRO A 19 -75.60 -0.88 51.12
CA PRO A 19 -75.31 0.53 50.94
C PRO A 19 -74.91 1.12 52.30
N LYS A 20 -73.81 1.87 52.33
CA LYS A 20 -73.38 2.64 53.50
C LYS A 20 -74.54 3.55 53.88
N THR A 21 -75.35 3.17 54.86
CA THR A 21 -76.37 4.07 55.38
C THR A 21 -75.63 5.06 56.27
N ALA A 22 -75.67 6.34 55.90
CA ALA A 22 -75.20 7.45 56.73
C ALA A 22 -76.15 7.68 57.91
N TYR A 23 -76.52 6.61 58.62
CA TYR A 23 -77.35 6.69 59.80
C TYR A 23 -76.46 7.02 61.00
N ASN A 24 -76.24 8.32 61.21
CA ASN A 24 -75.38 8.84 62.27
C ASN A 24 -76.00 8.77 63.68
N LYS A 25 -77.19 8.15 63.83
CA LYS A 25 -77.97 8.03 65.08
C LYS A 25 -78.29 9.37 65.76
N SER A 26 -78.05 10.51 65.10
CA SER A 26 -78.46 11.83 65.57
C SER A 26 -79.76 12.22 64.86
N ASP A 27 -80.78 11.36 64.94
CA ASP A 27 -82.07 11.65 64.32
C ASP A 27 -82.57 13.00 64.83
N ASN A 28 -82.90 13.90 63.90
CA ASN A 28 -83.82 14.98 64.25
C ASN A 28 -85.09 14.31 64.78
N PRO A 29 -85.67 14.80 65.89
CA PRO A 29 -86.81 14.14 66.51
C PRO A 29 -87.92 13.91 65.49
N GLN A 30 -88.54 12.73 65.53
CA GLN A 30 -89.74 12.40 64.77
C GLN A 30 -90.69 13.60 64.78
N LYS A 31 -91.08 14.06 63.59
CA LYS A 31 -92.07 15.12 63.47
C LYS A 31 -93.44 14.46 63.45
N ASP A 32 -94.15 14.58 64.56
CA ASP A 32 -95.49 14.05 64.68
C ASP A 32 -96.45 14.83 63.78
N ILE A 33 -97.13 14.09 62.92
CA ILE A 33 -98.31 14.52 62.19
C ILE A 33 -99.52 14.06 63.01
N ALA A 34 -99.82 14.82 64.07
CA ALA A 34 -100.74 14.42 65.15
C ALA A 34 -102.21 14.14 64.72
N SER A 35 -102.57 14.28 63.43
CA SER A 35 -103.92 14.04 62.96
C SER A 35 -103.98 13.60 61.49
N LEU A 36 -103.99 12.29 61.24
CA LEU A 36 -104.27 11.69 59.92
C LEU A 36 -105.37 10.61 59.98
N ALA A 37 -106.39 10.84 60.79
CA ALA A 37 -107.51 9.91 60.93
C ALA A 37 -108.54 9.99 59.78
N ASP A 38 -108.27 10.79 58.73
CA ASP A 38 -109.23 11.07 57.65
C ASP A 38 -109.11 10.15 56.43
N GLY A 39 -108.00 9.38 56.34
CA GLY A 39 -107.75 8.46 55.22
C GLY A 39 -107.56 9.14 53.86
N LYS A 40 -107.29 10.44 53.83
CA LYS A 40 -107.16 11.23 52.59
C LYS A 40 -105.69 11.49 52.23
N PHE A 41 -105.45 11.78 50.97
CA PHE A 41 -104.16 12.34 50.54
C PHE A 41 -104.01 13.78 51.03
N HIS A 42 -102.84 14.08 51.57
CA HIS A 42 -102.43 15.43 51.95
C HIS A 42 -101.29 15.88 51.05
N ALA A 43 -101.24 17.17 50.74
CA ALA A 43 -100.16 17.73 49.93
C ALA A 43 -98.81 17.48 50.62
N TYR A 44 -97.89 16.87 49.90
CA TYR A 44 -96.53 16.63 50.34
C TYR A 44 -95.56 17.19 49.32
N SER A 45 -94.58 17.96 49.77
CA SER A 45 -93.43 18.33 48.96
C SER A 45 -92.14 18.20 49.77
N LEU A 46 -91.09 17.74 49.10
CA LEU A 46 -89.73 17.78 49.59
C LEU A 46 -88.92 18.57 48.58
N THR A 47 -88.29 19.65 49.03
CA THR A 47 -87.52 20.55 48.16
C THR A 47 -86.17 20.79 48.77
N TYR A 48 -85.12 20.47 48.02
CA TYR A 48 -83.76 20.90 48.30
C TYR A 48 -83.41 22.05 47.35
N THR A 49 -82.99 23.18 47.90
CA THR A 49 -82.51 24.32 47.10
C THR A 49 -81.05 24.56 47.42
N ALA A 50 -80.18 24.34 46.43
CA ALA A 50 -78.73 24.42 46.62
C ALA A 50 -78.26 25.80 47.10
N SER A 51 -78.90 26.89 46.66
CA SER A 51 -78.55 28.26 47.07
C SER A 51 -78.85 28.56 48.54
N THR A 52 -79.82 27.86 49.15
CA THR A 52 -80.21 28.09 50.56
C THR A 52 -79.67 27.02 51.50
N GLY A 53 -79.08 25.94 50.98
CA GLY A 53 -78.50 24.86 51.78
C GLY A 53 -79.49 24.25 52.78
N ALA A 54 -80.75 24.02 52.37
CA ALA A 54 -81.77 23.46 53.25
C ALA A 54 -82.70 22.51 52.51
N ILE A 55 -83.05 21.41 53.17
CA ILE A 55 -84.18 20.57 52.79
C ILE A 55 -85.42 21.12 53.48
N THR A 56 -86.42 21.48 52.69
CA THR A 56 -87.75 21.90 53.17
C THR A 56 -88.74 20.78 52.89
N VAL A 57 -89.48 20.37 53.91
CA VAL A 57 -90.58 19.41 53.80
C VAL A 57 -91.88 20.12 54.15
N VAL A 58 -92.85 20.08 53.24
CA VAL A 58 -94.22 20.55 53.48
C VAL A 58 -95.15 19.35 53.53
N PHE A 59 -96.01 19.30 54.54
CA PHE A 59 -97.06 18.29 54.67
C PHE A 59 -98.35 18.95 55.17
N GLY A 60 -99.35 19.06 54.29
CA GLY A 60 -100.56 19.84 54.58
C GLY A 60 -100.23 21.31 54.87
N SER A 61 -100.54 21.79 56.08
CA SER A 61 -100.18 23.13 56.58
C SER A 61 -98.85 23.19 57.33
N LEU A 62 -98.19 22.04 57.54
CA LEU A 62 -96.95 21.94 58.31
C LEU A 62 -95.75 22.14 57.38
N THR A 63 -94.74 22.86 57.87
CA THR A 63 -93.46 23.07 57.17
C THR A 63 -92.32 22.79 58.14
N TRP A 64 -91.37 21.95 57.71
CA TRP A 64 -90.13 21.68 58.43
C TRP A 64 -88.94 21.98 57.55
N GLN A 65 -87.87 22.49 58.15
CA GLN A 65 -86.62 22.77 57.47
C GLN A 65 -85.46 22.10 58.18
N MET A 66 -84.58 21.49 57.40
CA MET A 66 -83.32 20.92 57.84
C MET A 66 -82.18 21.61 57.08
N PRO A 67 -81.35 22.42 57.75
CA PRO A 67 -80.17 22.98 57.11
C PRO A 67 -79.18 21.86 56.80
N ILE A 68 -78.61 21.88 55.59
CA ILE A 68 -77.51 21.01 55.17
C ILE A 68 -76.44 21.88 54.49
N SER A 69 -75.18 21.70 54.87
CA SER A 69 -74.09 22.50 54.29
C SER A 69 -73.83 22.14 52.83
N SER A 70 -74.09 20.89 52.43
CA SER A 70 -74.04 20.40 51.04
C SER A 70 -74.71 19.02 50.92
N LEU A 71 -75.00 18.58 49.69
CA LEU A 71 -75.40 17.19 49.45
C LEU A 71 -74.36 16.16 49.91
N LYS A 72 -73.06 16.51 49.83
CA LYS A 72 -71.94 15.68 50.31
C LYS A 72 -72.00 15.47 51.82
N SER A 73 -72.28 16.54 52.56
CA SER A 73 -72.46 16.48 54.02
C SER A 73 -73.63 15.58 54.42
N LEU A 74 -74.70 15.55 53.60
CA LEU A 74 -75.85 14.67 53.81
C LEU A 74 -75.53 13.22 53.45
N ALA A 75 -74.72 12.98 52.42
CA ALA A 75 -74.25 11.65 52.04
C ALA A 75 -73.29 11.04 53.08
N GLY A 76 -72.68 11.87 53.94
CA GLY A 76 -71.63 11.44 54.88
C GLY A 76 -70.34 11.01 54.16
N ASP A 77 -70.20 11.38 52.89
CA ASP A 77 -69.07 11.03 52.02
C ASP A 77 -68.74 12.23 51.12
N GLU A 78 -67.60 12.86 51.39
CA GLU A 78 -67.13 14.04 50.64
C GLU A 78 -66.78 13.73 49.16
N SER A 79 -66.66 12.44 48.82
CA SER A 79 -66.42 11.97 47.46
C SER A 79 -67.71 11.79 46.63
N SER A 80 -68.88 11.63 47.26
CA SER A 80 -70.14 11.39 46.54
C SER A 80 -70.89 12.69 46.23
N SER A 81 -71.10 12.97 44.95
CA SER A 81 -71.96 14.06 44.46
C SER A 81 -73.41 13.64 44.19
N ALA A 82 -73.74 12.36 44.39
CA ALA A 82 -75.02 11.76 44.05
C ALA A 82 -75.69 11.09 45.26
N LEU A 83 -77.02 11.05 45.27
CA LEU A 83 -77.83 10.38 46.28
C LEU A 83 -78.88 9.49 45.62
N SER A 84 -79.09 8.31 46.19
CA SER A 84 -80.27 7.50 45.89
C SER A 84 -81.44 7.98 46.77
N PHE A 85 -82.57 8.28 46.13
CA PHE A 85 -83.80 8.65 46.83
C PHE A 85 -84.74 7.46 46.90
N PHE A 86 -85.23 7.15 48.11
CA PHE A 86 -86.25 6.13 48.33
C PHE A 86 -87.28 6.63 49.34
N ILE A 87 -88.54 6.26 49.12
CA ILE A 87 -89.64 6.46 50.06
C ILE A 87 -90.07 5.08 50.53
N SER A 88 -90.21 4.91 51.84
CA SER A 88 -90.62 3.64 52.44
C SER A 88 -91.73 3.85 53.45
N GLY A 89 -92.72 2.97 53.43
CA GLY A 89 -93.68 2.79 54.50
C GLY A 89 -93.51 1.41 55.15
N SER A 90 -93.78 1.31 56.45
CA SER A 90 -93.76 0.03 57.17
C SER A 90 -94.80 0.03 58.29
N THR A 91 -95.36 -1.14 58.61
CA THR A 91 -96.26 -1.34 59.75
C THR A 91 -95.70 -2.38 60.72
N GLY A 92 -96.09 -2.28 61.99
CA GLY A 92 -95.79 -3.27 63.02
C GLY A 92 -97.06 -3.66 63.76
N GLY A 93 -97.03 -3.67 65.10
CA GLY A 93 -98.24 -3.88 65.91
C GLY A 93 -99.31 -2.78 65.77
N VAL A 94 -98.94 -1.63 65.21
CA VAL A 94 -99.86 -0.56 64.78
C VAL A 94 -99.82 -0.47 63.27
N THR A 95 -100.99 -0.43 62.65
CA THR A 95 -101.17 -0.48 61.19
C THR A 95 -101.85 0.78 60.68
N ASN A 96 -101.54 1.16 59.44
CA ASN A 96 -102.27 2.15 58.68
C ASN A 96 -102.08 1.88 57.19
N LEU A 97 -103.02 2.32 56.35
CA LEU A 97 -102.84 2.34 54.90
C LEU A 97 -101.87 3.47 54.56
N GLN A 98 -100.65 3.13 54.14
CA GLN A 98 -99.60 4.09 53.81
C GLN A 98 -99.47 4.16 52.29
N GLN A 99 -99.80 5.31 51.71
CA GLN A 99 -99.80 5.52 50.27
C GLN A 99 -99.13 6.84 49.91
N PHE A 100 -98.44 6.85 48.78
CA PHE A 100 -97.85 8.04 48.18
C PHE A 100 -98.39 8.18 46.76
N GLN A 101 -98.86 9.37 46.41
CA GLN A 101 -99.27 9.70 45.05
C GLN A 101 -98.20 10.59 44.41
N PHE A 102 -97.52 10.06 43.39
CA PHE A 102 -96.54 10.84 42.64
C PHE A 102 -97.25 11.79 41.69
N THR A 103 -97.03 13.10 41.88
CA THR A 103 -97.50 14.14 40.95
C THR A 103 -96.37 14.60 40.03
N SER A 104 -95.21 14.91 40.59
CA SER A 104 -93.99 15.21 39.84
C SER A 104 -92.76 14.97 40.71
N ALA A 105 -91.62 14.76 40.07
CA ALA A 105 -90.31 14.79 40.70
C ALA A 105 -89.35 15.48 39.73
N THR A 106 -88.64 16.50 40.21
CA THR A 106 -87.63 17.23 39.43
C THR A 106 -86.30 17.10 40.13
N PHE A 107 -85.32 16.53 39.43
CA PHE A 107 -83.97 16.36 39.93
C PHE A 107 -82.98 16.52 38.77
N THR A 108 -81.72 16.77 39.11
CA THR A 108 -80.62 16.76 38.15
C THR A 108 -79.96 15.38 38.24
N GLU A 109 -79.86 14.67 37.11
CA GLU A 109 -79.13 13.41 37.06
C GLU A 109 -77.65 13.66 37.40
N ALA A 110 -77.09 12.82 38.26
CA ALA A 110 -75.67 12.86 38.54
C ALA A 110 -74.92 12.23 37.35
N LEU A 111 -73.92 12.95 36.84
CA LEU A 111 -73.03 12.46 35.78
C LEU A 111 -71.72 12.00 36.39
N GLY A 112 -71.26 10.83 35.97
CA GLY A 112 -69.90 10.35 36.23
C GLY A 112 -69.03 10.53 34.99
N THR A 113 -67.71 10.62 35.19
CA THR A 113 -66.75 10.70 34.08
C THR A 113 -65.92 9.42 34.01
N VAL A 114 -65.70 8.91 32.80
CA VAL A 114 -64.72 7.84 32.53
C VAL A 114 -63.65 8.44 31.63
N THR A 115 -62.39 8.29 32.01
CA THR A 115 -61.24 8.75 31.22
C THR A 115 -60.33 7.57 30.89
N ALA A 116 -60.18 7.28 29.61
CA ALA A 116 -59.22 6.32 29.09
C ALA A 116 -57.91 7.02 28.70
N ASN A 117 -56.82 6.67 29.37
CA ASN A 117 -55.47 7.15 29.09
C ASN A 117 -54.66 6.08 28.35
N TYR A 118 -53.77 6.53 27.47
CA TYR A 118 -52.86 5.68 26.70
C TYR A 118 -51.44 6.08 27.03
N VAL A 119 -50.81 5.34 27.93
CA VAL A 119 -49.54 5.73 28.55
C VAL A 119 -48.48 4.66 28.37
N ASP A 120 -47.21 5.05 28.42
CA ASP A 120 -46.11 4.09 28.51
C ASP A 120 -45.95 3.54 29.94
N THR A 121 -45.03 2.60 30.12
CA THR A 121 -44.72 2.02 31.45
C THR A 121 -44.17 3.02 32.47
N SER A 122 -43.79 4.22 32.05
CA SER A 122 -43.34 5.32 32.92
C SER A 122 -44.46 6.34 33.20
N GLY A 123 -45.65 6.15 32.63
CA GLY A 123 -46.80 7.04 32.78
C GLY A 123 -46.84 8.20 31.79
N ASN A 124 -45.95 8.25 30.80
CA ASN A 124 -45.98 9.31 29.79
C ASN A 124 -47.12 9.06 28.80
N THR A 125 -47.82 10.12 28.39
CA THR A 125 -48.92 10.02 27.43
C THR A 125 -48.41 9.74 26.01
N LEU A 126 -48.87 8.64 25.42
CA LEU A 126 -48.53 8.22 24.05
C LEU A 126 -49.61 8.63 23.03
N ALA A 127 -50.85 8.77 23.47
CA ALA A 127 -51.97 9.25 22.66
C ALA A 127 -52.98 10.02 23.51
N SER A 128 -53.74 10.93 22.88
CA SER A 128 -54.75 11.72 23.59
C SER A 128 -55.74 10.82 24.33
N SER A 129 -56.03 11.18 25.58
CA SER A 129 -57.05 10.52 26.38
C SER A 129 -58.43 10.71 25.77
N VAL A 130 -59.33 9.77 26.07
CA VAL A 130 -60.74 9.84 25.68
C VAL A 130 -61.55 9.93 26.96
N SER A 131 -62.38 10.97 27.08
CA SER A 131 -63.23 11.18 28.24
C SER A 131 -64.69 11.17 27.80
N THR A 132 -65.52 10.42 28.53
CA THR A 132 -66.96 10.32 28.32
C THR A 132 -67.68 10.54 29.63
N GLN A 133 -68.91 11.03 29.55
CA GLN A 133 -69.80 11.20 30.69
C GLN A 133 -71.11 10.45 30.48
N GLY A 134 -71.69 9.98 31.56
CA GLY A 134 -72.99 9.32 31.56
C GLY A 134 -73.62 9.31 32.94
N ILE A 135 -74.90 8.96 32.99
CA ILE A 135 -75.71 8.97 34.22
C ILE A 135 -75.23 7.85 35.15
N VAL A 136 -74.88 8.25 36.38
CA VAL A 136 -74.39 7.35 37.43
C VAL A 136 -75.36 6.20 37.68
N GLY A 137 -74.85 4.96 37.68
CA GLY A 137 -75.60 3.74 37.97
C GLY A 137 -76.62 3.31 36.91
N LYS A 138 -76.72 4.03 35.78
CA LYS A 138 -77.69 3.77 34.71
C LYS A 138 -77.00 3.53 33.37
N ASP A 139 -76.13 4.45 32.96
CA ASP A 139 -75.47 4.36 31.66
C ASP A 139 -74.23 3.46 31.74
N GLY A 140 -74.04 2.64 30.71
CA GLY A 140 -72.84 1.84 30.53
C GLY A 140 -71.74 2.61 29.80
N TYR A 141 -70.49 2.25 30.05
CA TYR A 141 -69.34 2.73 29.29
C TYR A 141 -68.56 1.56 28.67
N THR A 142 -67.78 1.86 27.63
CA THR A 142 -66.85 0.93 26.99
C THR A 142 -65.61 1.70 26.57
N THR A 143 -64.44 1.19 26.91
CA THR A 143 -63.15 1.71 26.43
C THR A 143 -62.33 0.58 25.83
N SER A 144 -61.48 0.92 24.86
CA SER A 144 -60.61 -0.05 24.18
C SER A 144 -59.20 0.54 23.99
N PRO A 145 -58.16 -0.32 23.91
CA PRO A 145 -56.81 0.11 23.58
C PRO A 145 -56.75 0.67 22.15
N LYS A 146 -55.82 1.59 21.91
CA LYS A 146 -55.46 2.08 20.57
C LYS A 146 -54.30 1.26 20.00
N SER A 147 -54.21 1.20 18.68
CA SER A 147 -52.96 0.85 18.00
C SER A 147 -52.05 2.06 18.01
N ILE A 148 -50.84 1.91 18.56
CA ILE A 148 -49.84 2.98 18.69
C ILE A 148 -48.57 2.49 18.00
N PRO A 149 -48.11 3.15 16.91
CA PRO A 149 -46.89 2.74 16.21
C PRO A 149 -45.69 2.65 17.14
N GLY A 150 -44.95 1.55 17.08
CA GLY A 150 -43.76 1.29 17.90
C GLY A 150 -44.05 0.84 19.32
N TYR A 151 -45.32 0.60 19.69
CA TYR A 151 -45.71 0.20 21.03
C TYR A 151 -46.72 -0.95 21.04
N SER A 152 -46.53 -1.89 21.96
CA SER A 152 -47.43 -3.01 22.21
C SER A 152 -48.13 -2.85 23.55
N LEU A 153 -49.42 -3.20 23.61
CA LEU A 153 -50.17 -3.18 24.86
C LEU A 153 -49.56 -4.18 25.84
N LYS A 154 -49.20 -3.71 27.04
CA LYS A 154 -48.61 -4.54 28.09
C LYS A 154 -49.61 -4.85 29.20
N ASN A 155 -50.39 -3.85 29.61
CA ASN A 155 -51.33 -3.99 30.72
C ASN A 155 -52.52 -3.02 30.59
N VAL A 156 -53.62 -3.32 31.28
CA VAL A 156 -54.77 -2.42 31.42
C VAL A 156 -55.10 -2.30 32.90
N ASP A 157 -54.99 -1.08 33.44
CA ASP A 157 -55.32 -0.77 34.83
C ASP A 157 -56.61 0.04 34.89
N VAL A 158 -57.57 -0.35 35.73
CA VAL A 158 -58.84 0.36 35.91
C VAL A 158 -59.04 0.70 37.39
N SER A 159 -59.39 1.95 37.69
CA SER A 159 -59.61 2.41 39.07
C SER A 159 -60.89 1.86 39.70
N ASP A 160 -61.85 1.45 38.88
CA ASP A 160 -63.09 0.81 39.28
C ASP A 160 -62.94 -0.72 39.32
N SER A 161 -62.92 -1.29 40.52
CA SER A 161 -62.81 -2.73 40.74
C SER A 161 -64.02 -3.54 40.28
N THR A 162 -65.13 -2.88 39.94
CA THR A 162 -66.36 -3.53 39.45
C THR A 162 -66.44 -3.62 37.93
N ALA A 163 -65.53 -2.93 37.23
CA ALA A 163 -65.43 -2.97 35.78
C ALA A 163 -65.04 -4.38 35.27
N THR A 164 -65.57 -4.75 34.11
CA THR A 164 -65.24 -6.01 33.44
C THR A 164 -64.16 -5.77 32.40
N ASN A 165 -63.11 -6.58 32.41
CA ASN A 165 -62.10 -6.62 31.36
C ASN A 165 -62.31 -7.86 30.48
N SER A 166 -62.67 -7.67 29.22
CA SER A 166 -62.78 -8.73 28.23
C SER A 166 -61.87 -8.41 27.04
N GLU A 167 -60.80 -9.19 26.87
CA GLU A 167 -59.80 -9.00 25.80
C GLU A 167 -59.25 -7.56 25.73
N ASN A 168 -58.92 -6.96 26.89
CA ASN A 168 -58.47 -5.58 27.05
C ASN A 168 -59.54 -4.51 26.76
N THR A 169 -60.78 -4.89 26.51
CA THR A 169 -61.91 -3.94 26.46
C THR A 169 -62.51 -3.82 27.85
N ILE A 170 -62.57 -2.60 28.38
CA ILE A 170 -63.12 -2.33 29.72
C ILE A 170 -64.56 -1.86 29.58
N THR A 171 -65.47 -2.52 30.29
CA THR A 171 -66.89 -2.14 30.35
C THR A 171 -67.37 -2.03 31.79
N GLY A 172 -68.32 -1.14 32.05
CA GLY A 172 -68.86 -0.90 33.38
C GLY A 172 -70.01 0.10 33.36
N LEU A 173 -70.44 0.53 34.55
CA LEU A 173 -71.42 1.62 34.71
C LEU A 173 -70.71 2.87 35.23
N TYR A 174 -71.19 4.06 34.85
CA TYR A 174 -70.68 5.30 35.44
C TYR A 174 -70.91 5.32 36.95
N THR A 175 -69.91 5.76 37.71
CA THR A 175 -70.01 5.96 39.17
C THR A 175 -69.93 7.45 39.52
N ALA A 176 -70.28 7.81 40.76
CA ALA A 176 -70.16 9.19 41.23
C ALA A 176 -68.70 9.68 41.30
N ASN A 177 -67.74 8.75 41.39
CA ASN A 177 -66.31 9.03 41.32
C ASN A 177 -65.84 8.90 39.87
N ASP A 178 -64.89 9.74 39.48
CA ASP A 178 -64.26 9.63 38.17
C ASP A 178 -63.52 8.29 38.04
N ILE A 179 -63.77 7.59 36.94
CA ILE A 179 -63.14 6.31 36.62
C ILE A 179 -61.98 6.58 35.67
N THR A 180 -60.82 6.05 36.00
CA THR A 180 -59.64 6.11 35.14
C THR A 180 -59.32 4.71 34.62
N VAL A 181 -59.18 4.59 33.30
CA VAL A 181 -58.68 3.39 32.63
C VAL A 181 -57.34 3.72 31.99
N ASN A 182 -56.25 3.12 32.45
CA ASN A 182 -54.93 3.29 31.88
C ASN A 182 -54.58 2.07 31.01
N TYR A 183 -54.53 2.29 29.70
CA TYR A 183 -53.91 1.36 28.76
C TYR A 183 -52.40 1.61 28.77
N VAL A 184 -51.64 0.67 29.35
CA VAL A 184 -50.20 0.78 29.54
C VAL A 184 -49.48 0.01 28.44
N TYR A 185 -48.61 0.71 27.70
CA TYR A 185 -47.87 0.17 26.56
C TYR A 185 -46.38 0.05 26.87
N ALA A 186 -45.74 -0.94 26.26
CA ALA A 186 -44.29 -1.07 26.19
C ALA A 186 -43.81 -0.80 24.76
N PRO A 187 -42.66 -0.13 24.57
CA PRO A 187 -42.10 0.02 23.24
C PRO A 187 -41.70 -1.34 22.65
N ASN A 188 -41.90 -1.49 21.35
CA ASN A 188 -41.63 -2.73 20.62
C ASN A 188 -40.12 -3.02 20.61
N PRO A 189 -39.71 -4.30 20.62
CA PRO A 189 -38.32 -4.67 20.40
C PRO A 189 -37.94 -4.42 18.93
N GLU A 190 -36.82 -3.77 18.70
CA GLU A 190 -36.31 -3.41 17.37
C GLU A 190 -34.93 -4.03 17.11
N THR A 191 -34.61 -4.19 15.83
CA THR A 191 -33.31 -4.73 15.38
C THR A 191 -32.67 -3.80 14.35
N ALA A 192 -31.35 -3.70 14.38
CA ALA A 192 -30.56 -3.00 13.36
C ALA A 192 -29.33 -3.80 12.92
N THR A 193 -28.92 -3.61 11.68
CA THR A 193 -27.66 -4.13 11.11
C THR A 193 -26.63 -3.03 10.97
N ILE A 194 -25.37 -3.38 11.19
CA ILE A 194 -24.21 -2.51 11.00
C ILE A 194 -23.35 -3.12 9.91
N THR A 195 -23.19 -2.40 8.81
CA THR A 195 -22.38 -2.80 7.66
C THR A 195 -21.13 -1.94 7.58
N TYR A 196 -19.96 -2.56 7.65
CA TYR A 196 -18.68 -1.90 7.45
C TYR A 196 -18.34 -1.89 5.95
N ILE A 197 -18.06 -0.72 5.39
CA ILE A 197 -17.81 -0.52 3.96
C ILE A 197 -16.41 0.07 3.77
N ASP A 198 -15.59 -0.57 2.96
CA ASP A 198 -14.31 -0.03 2.50
C ASP A 198 -14.59 1.03 1.43
N THR A 199 -14.15 2.28 1.67
CA THR A 199 -14.42 3.40 0.76
C THR A 199 -13.68 3.32 -0.57
N ASP A 200 -12.56 2.58 -0.63
CA ASP A 200 -11.73 2.49 -1.84
C ASP A 200 -12.33 1.47 -2.81
N THR A 201 -12.81 0.35 -2.29
CA THR A 201 -13.36 -0.76 -3.09
C THR A 201 -14.89 -0.76 -3.15
N ASN A 202 -15.55 0.01 -2.28
CA ASN A 202 -16.99 -0.01 -2.04
C ASN A 202 -17.53 -1.42 -1.72
N GLN A 203 -16.68 -2.27 -1.14
CA GLN A 203 -17.02 -3.63 -0.73
C GLN A 203 -17.24 -3.70 0.78
N ARG A 204 -18.02 -4.71 1.21
CA ARG A 204 -18.24 -4.98 2.63
C ARG A 204 -16.96 -5.53 3.27
N VAL A 205 -16.61 -4.99 4.44
CA VAL A 205 -15.52 -5.47 5.29
C VAL A 205 -16.09 -6.44 6.33
N GLY A 206 -15.79 -7.73 6.18
CA GLY A 206 -16.15 -8.74 7.17
C GLY A 206 -17.65 -9.08 7.25
N ALA A 207 -18.07 -9.52 8.44
CA ALA A 207 -19.45 -9.90 8.73
C ALA A 207 -20.30 -8.67 9.06
N ILE A 208 -21.62 -8.79 8.84
CA ILE A 208 -22.60 -7.79 9.27
C ILE A 208 -22.85 -7.99 10.76
N ASP A 209 -22.73 -6.91 11.51
CA ASP A 209 -23.07 -6.92 12.93
C ASP A 209 -24.57 -6.65 13.11
N THR A 210 -25.16 -7.24 14.15
CA THR A 210 -26.57 -7.04 14.51
C THR A 210 -26.68 -6.52 15.93
N THR A 211 -27.57 -5.56 16.16
CA THR A 211 -27.89 -5.05 17.50
C THR A 211 -29.40 -4.97 17.69
N THR A 212 -29.84 -5.08 18.93
CA THR A 212 -31.25 -5.00 19.31
C THR A 212 -31.47 -3.85 20.28
N GLY A 213 -32.69 -3.33 20.30
CA GLY A 213 -33.11 -2.28 21.21
C GLY A 213 -34.63 -2.23 21.33
N VAL A 214 -35.15 -1.09 21.77
CA VAL A 214 -36.59 -0.82 21.81
C VAL A 214 -36.90 0.42 20.96
N PHE A 215 -38.11 0.51 20.44
CA PHE A 215 -38.56 1.64 19.64
C PHE A 215 -38.36 2.98 20.38
N ASN A 216 -37.86 4.00 19.67
CA ASN A 216 -37.35 5.28 20.17
C ASN A 216 -36.23 5.19 21.22
N GLY A 217 -35.72 3.99 21.51
CA GLY A 217 -34.54 3.78 22.34
C GLY A 217 -33.26 4.13 21.59
N ILE A 218 -32.25 4.54 22.35
CA ILE A 218 -30.90 4.82 21.83
C ILE A 218 -30.14 3.50 21.67
N SER A 219 -29.36 3.39 20.61
CA SER A 219 -28.47 2.25 20.39
C SER A 219 -27.35 2.21 21.43
N GLY A 220 -27.21 1.07 22.11
CA GLY A 220 -26.07 0.76 22.98
C GLY A 220 -24.88 0.14 22.24
N TYR A 221 -24.91 0.09 20.91
CA TYR A 221 -23.89 -0.58 20.12
C TYR A 221 -22.60 0.25 20.05
N THR A 222 -21.48 -0.37 20.43
CA THR A 222 -20.15 0.19 20.25
C THR A 222 -19.58 -0.25 18.91
N VAL A 223 -19.24 0.71 18.05
CA VAL A 223 -18.59 0.45 16.76
C VAL A 223 -17.25 -0.25 16.98
N LYS A 224 -17.04 -1.38 16.27
CA LYS A 224 -15.83 -2.19 16.33
C LYS A 224 -15.10 -2.07 15.01
N ILE A 225 -14.06 -1.26 14.96
CA ILE A 225 -13.26 -1.11 13.74
C ILE A 225 -12.46 -2.41 13.52
N PRO A 226 -12.61 -3.09 12.36
CA PRO A 226 -11.83 -4.27 12.02
C PRO A 226 -10.32 -3.97 11.98
N SER A 227 -9.50 -4.95 12.34
CA SER A 227 -8.04 -4.81 12.27
C SER A 227 -7.58 -4.49 10.84
N GLY A 228 -6.66 -3.53 10.71
CA GLY A 228 -6.18 -3.03 9.42
C GLY A 228 -7.09 -2.02 8.73
N TYR A 229 -8.05 -1.41 9.45
CA TYR A 229 -8.89 -0.32 8.96
C TYR A 229 -8.93 0.83 9.97
N ILE A 230 -9.23 2.03 9.47
CA ILE A 230 -9.54 3.23 10.26
C ILE A 230 -10.88 3.84 9.81
N LEU A 231 -11.48 4.71 10.63
CA LEU A 231 -12.71 5.43 10.27
C LEU A 231 -12.41 6.46 9.16
N SER A 232 -13.28 6.56 8.15
CA SER A 232 -13.10 7.57 7.09
C SER A 232 -13.23 9.01 7.66
N PRO A 233 -12.33 9.96 7.33
CA PRO A 233 -12.38 11.33 7.82
C PRO A 233 -13.45 12.19 7.13
N HIS A 234 -14.01 11.74 5.99
CA HIS A 234 -15.02 12.46 5.22
C HIS A 234 -16.46 12.10 5.58
N GLN A 235 -16.65 11.34 6.65
CA GLN A 235 -17.98 11.00 7.11
C GLN A 235 -18.71 12.25 7.62
N ASN A 236 -19.92 12.53 7.11
CA ASN A 236 -20.76 13.55 7.71
C ASN A 236 -21.16 13.05 9.12
N PRO A 237 -20.70 13.70 10.20
CA PRO A 237 -20.95 13.20 11.55
C PRO A 237 -22.45 13.12 11.86
N ASN A 238 -23.28 13.97 11.24
CA ASN A 238 -24.69 14.08 11.58
C ASN A 238 -25.55 12.98 10.94
N ASP A 239 -25.18 12.48 9.76
CA ASP A 239 -25.95 11.46 9.04
C ASP A 239 -25.44 10.04 9.28
N GLU A 240 -24.16 9.87 9.56
CA GLU A 240 -23.51 8.56 9.52
C GLU A 240 -23.40 7.85 10.88
N PHE A 241 -23.24 6.52 10.85
CA PHE A 241 -23.06 5.70 12.03
C PHE A 241 -21.56 5.62 12.36
N THR A 242 -21.12 6.40 13.35
CA THR A 242 -19.70 6.52 13.74
C THR A 242 -19.52 6.21 15.23
N PRO A 243 -18.31 5.90 15.73
CA PRO A 243 -18.08 5.72 17.16
C PRO A 243 -18.55 6.90 18.04
N ALA A 244 -18.48 8.13 17.51
CA ALA A 244 -18.87 9.34 18.24
C ALA A 244 -20.40 9.53 18.36
N ASN A 245 -21.17 9.00 17.40
CA ASN A 245 -22.61 9.22 17.31
C ASN A 245 -23.45 7.94 17.33
N ALA A 246 -22.84 6.75 17.38
CA ALA A 246 -23.54 5.47 17.53
C ALA A 246 -24.45 5.47 18.76
N SER A 247 -23.96 6.01 19.88
CA SER A 247 -24.71 6.21 21.13
C SER A 247 -25.77 7.32 21.07
N LYS A 248 -26.01 7.93 19.91
CA LYS A 248 -27.09 8.90 19.67
C LYS A 248 -28.10 8.42 18.65
N LYS A 249 -27.82 7.32 17.94
CA LYS A 249 -28.74 6.78 16.94
C LYS A 249 -29.88 6.05 17.63
N VAL A 250 -31.09 6.33 17.19
CA VAL A 250 -32.34 5.82 17.78
C VAL A 250 -32.97 4.77 16.89
N PHE A 251 -33.58 3.76 17.48
CA PHE A 251 -34.41 2.81 16.73
C PHE A 251 -35.75 3.47 16.40
N ASN A 252 -35.87 4.10 15.23
CA ASN A 252 -37.03 4.91 14.86
C ASN A 252 -37.96 4.29 13.80
N GLN A 253 -37.69 3.07 13.37
CA GLN A 253 -38.55 2.30 12.47
C GLN A 253 -39.14 1.12 13.24
N ASP A 254 -40.47 0.99 13.19
CA ASP A 254 -41.22 -0.05 13.88
C ASP A 254 -41.32 -1.31 13.02
N GLY A 255 -40.86 -2.44 13.54
CA GLY A 255 -40.99 -3.75 12.89
C GLY A 255 -40.14 -3.93 11.62
N VAL A 256 -39.20 -3.02 11.36
CA VAL A 256 -38.28 -3.06 10.21
C VAL A 256 -36.84 -3.10 10.72
N THR A 257 -36.04 -4.03 10.19
CA THR A 257 -34.60 -4.05 10.45
C THR A 257 -33.94 -2.82 9.84
N GLN A 258 -33.50 -1.89 10.68
CA GLN A 258 -32.78 -0.69 10.26
C GLN A 258 -31.36 -1.04 9.83
N ASN A 259 -30.82 -0.35 8.82
CA ASN A 259 -29.43 -0.56 8.40
C ASN A 259 -28.59 0.70 8.62
N PHE A 260 -27.43 0.52 9.23
CA PHE A 260 -26.43 1.54 9.46
C PHE A 260 -25.13 1.17 8.75
N ASN A 261 -24.54 2.13 8.04
CA ASN A 261 -23.25 1.94 7.39
C ASN A 261 -22.14 2.67 8.17
N VAL A 262 -21.00 1.99 8.34
CA VAL A 262 -19.76 2.56 8.85
C VAL A 262 -18.76 2.56 7.70
N TYR A 263 -18.32 3.74 7.26
CA TYR A 263 -17.36 3.87 6.18
C TYR A 263 -15.95 3.88 6.75
N LEU A 264 -15.14 2.95 6.23
CA LEU A 264 -13.78 2.69 6.66
C LEU A 264 -12.82 2.94 5.52
N ILE A 265 -11.61 3.34 5.87
CA ILE A 265 -10.46 3.33 4.97
C ILE A 265 -9.57 2.18 5.41
N LYS A 266 -9.13 1.35 4.47
CA LYS A 266 -8.13 0.32 4.77
C LYS A 266 -6.86 1.03 5.22
N GLN A 267 -6.39 0.71 6.42
CA GLN A 267 -5.17 1.26 6.99
C GLN A 267 -4.01 0.82 6.10
N HIS A 268 -3.62 1.67 5.15
CA HIS A 268 -2.49 1.41 4.28
C HIS A 268 -1.23 2.03 4.87
N SER A 269 -0.26 1.13 4.98
CA SER A 269 1.12 1.25 5.43
C SER A 269 1.86 2.45 4.85
N ILE A 270 2.98 2.77 5.48
CA ILE A 270 4.12 3.39 4.78
C ILE A 270 4.33 2.57 3.50
N VAL A 271 4.25 3.20 2.33
CA VAL A 271 4.46 2.55 1.03
C VAL A 271 5.58 3.26 0.29
N THR A 272 6.33 2.49 -0.49
CA THR A 272 7.28 2.97 -1.47
C THR A 272 6.55 3.17 -2.80
N ASP A 273 6.60 4.38 -3.35
CA ASP A 273 6.07 4.74 -4.66
C ASP A 273 7.08 5.62 -5.40
N ASN A 274 6.79 5.96 -6.67
CA ASN A 274 7.64 6.84 -7.47
C ASN A 274 9.12 6.40 -7.52
N PHE A 275 9.34 5.11 -7.84
CA PHE A 275 10.68 4.53 -7.95
C PHE A 275 11.25 4.74 -9.35
N PHE A 276 12.43 5.36 -9.45
CA PHE A 276 13.11 5.59 -10.72
C PHE A 276 14.63 5.67 -10.57
N GLU A 277 15.33 5.43 -11.68
CA GLU A 277 16.76 5.68 -11.82
C GLU A 277 16.95 7.10 -12.33
N SER A 278 17.89 7.85 -11.75
CA SER A 278 18.46 9.04 -12.38
C SER A 278 19.93 8.80 -12.66
N ASP A 279 20.41 9.33 -13.77
CA ASP A 279 21.80 9.19 -14.14
C ASP A 279 22.42 10.50 -14.67
N ALA A 280 23.74 10.54 -14.60
CA ALA A 280 24.54 11.58 -15.22
C ALA A 280 25.69 10.96 -16.00
N THR A 281 25.75 11.25 -17.29
CA THR A 281 26.85 10.87 -18.17
C THR A 281 27.83 12.04 -18.28
N ILE A 282 29.11 11.77 -18.04
CA ILE A 282 30.18 12.76 -18.11
C ILE A 282 31.15 12.35 -19.21
N HIS A 283 31.23 13.19 -20.24
CA HIS A 283 32.18 13.08 -21.32
C HIS A 283 33.44 13.90 -21.00
N TYR A 284 34.61 13.26 -21.06
CA TYR A 284 35.89 13.94 -20.95
C TYR A 284 36.47 14.15 -22.34
N VAL A 285 36.60 15.41 -22.73
CA VAL A 285 36.91 15.78 -24.11
C VAL A 285 38.02 16.83 -24.21
N ASP A 286 38.67 16.89 -25.37
CA ASP A 286 39.54 18.02 -25.70
C ASP A 286 38.72 19.29 -26.02
N MET A 287 39.41 20.40 -26.27
CA MET A 287 38.79 21.68 -26.65
C MET A 287 37.96 21.62 -27.95
N THR A 288 38.07 20.56 -28.74
CA THR A 288 37.34 20.30 -29.99
C THR A 288 36.24 19.22 -29.84
N LYS A 289 35.95 18.77 -28.61
CA LYS A 289 34.97 17.72 -28.26
C LYS A 289 35.35 16.30 -28.68
N ASN A 290 36.60 16.04 -29.02
CA ASN A 290 37.02 14.65 -29.22
C ASN A 290 37.22 13.98 -27.85
N PRO A 291 36.76 12.72 -27.67
CA PRO A 291 37.00 11.97 -26.45
C PRO A 291 38.50 11.89 -26.14
N LEU A 292 38.86 12.10 -24.88
CA LEU A 292 40.24 11.92 -24.46
C LEU A 292 40.64 10.43 -24.56
N PRO A 293 41.90 10.13 -24.93
CA PRO A 293 42.37 8.76 -25.10
C PRO A 293 42.49 7.99 -23.77
N TRP A 294 42.50 8.69 -22.63
CA TRP A 294 42.38 8.10 -21.29
C TRP A 294 41.88 9.12 -20.28
N VAL A 295 41.24 8.60 -19.23
CA VAL A 295 40.88 9.34 -18.02
C VAL A 295 41.21 8.50 -16.81
N SER A 296 41.79 9.10 -15.76
CA SER A 296 42.07 8.34 -14.53
C SER A 296 40.73 7.90 -13.94
N SER A 297 40.56 6.62 -13.64
CA SER A 297 39.29 6.03 -13.21
C SER A 297 38.72 6.58 -11.90
N THR A 298 39.46 7.40 -11.17
CA THR A 298 39.04 7.92 -9.88
C THR A 298 38.73 9.41 -9.94
N PRO A 299 37.49 9.80 -10.27
CA PRO A 299 36.84 10.84 -9.50
C PRO A 299 36.94 10.45 -8.02
N TYR A 300 37.57 11.25 -7.19
CA TYR A 300 37.40 11.11 -5.75
C TYR A 300 35.92 11.37 -5.48
N SER A 301 35.17 10.47 -4.85
CA SER A 301 33.91 10.84 -4.22
C SER A 301 34.10 10.65 -2.73
N SER A 302 33.78 11.65 -1.92
CA SER A 302 33.81 11.55 -0.45
C SER A 302 32.72 10.62 0.11
N GLN A 303 32.00 9.90 -0.75
CA GLN A 303 30.97 8.92 -0.41
C GLN A 303 31.32 7.58 -1.06
N SER A 304 31.16 6.51 -0.28
CA SER A 304 31.46 5.12 -0.63
C SER A 304 30.82 4.69 -1.96
N ASN A 305 31.61 3.96 -2.75
CA ASN A 305 31.41 3.58 -4.14
C ASN A 305 30.12 2.76 -4.42
N PRO A 306 29.37 3.04 -5.51
CA PRO A 306 28.37 2.15 -6.11
C PRO A 306 28.99 0.84 -6.62
N THR A 307 28.41 -0.30 -6.29
CA THR A 307 28.73 -1.57 -6.94
C THR A 307 27.97 -1.68 -8.26
N GLY A 308 28.67 -1.44 -9.37
CA GLY A 308 28.08 -1.48 -10.71
C GLY A 308 29.09 -1.23 -11.85
N ASN A 309 30.30 -1.79 -11.72
CA ASN A 309 31.37 -1.94 -12.74
C ASN A 309 32.38 -0.77 -12.94
N PRO A 310 33.69 -1.03 -13.15
CA PRO A 310 34.55 -2.07 -12.59
C PRO A 310 35.31 -1.57 -11.33
N THR A 311 35.76 -2.53 -10.52
CA THR A 311 36.84 -2.45 -9.51
C THR A 311 37.29 -1.07 -9.02
N GLN A 312 37.14 -0.83 -7.72
CA GLN A 312 38.15 -0.09 -6.95
C GLN A 312 39.50 -0.80 -7.17
N SER A 313 40.24 -0.41 -8.19
CA SER A 313 41.66 -0.71 -8.30
C SER A 313 42.38 0.62 -8.32
N ASN A 314 43.16 0.85 -7.27
CA ASN A 314 44.14 1.93 -7.13
C ASN A 314 44.64 2.52 -8.46
N GLY A 315 43.95 3.55 -8.98
CA GLY A 315 44.42 4.36 -10.10
C GLY A 315 44.60 3.67 -11.46
N THR A 316 43.81 2.65 -11.80
CA THR A 316 43.86 2.03 -13.15
C THR A 316 43.03 2.84 -14.16
N LEU A 317 43.68 3.44 -15.16
CA LEU A 317 43.06 4.26 -16.23
C LEU A 317 42.06 3.43 -17.06
N VAL A 318 40.88 3.99 -17.36
CA VAL A 318 39.92 3.36 -18.29
C VAL A 318 40.26 3.81 -19.71
N GLY A 319 40.22 2.89 -20.69
CA GLY A 319 40.63 3.16 -22.07
C GLY A 319 39.82 4.28 -22.75
N ALA A 320 40.30 4.73 -23.91
CA ALA A 320 39.71 5.81 -24.71
C ALA A 320 38.18 5.69 -24.87
N GLY A 321 37.46 6.79 -24.66
CA GLY A 321 36.01 6.89 -24.94
C GLY A 321 35.06 6.34 -23.88
N ASN A 322 35.52 6.05 -22.67
CA ASN A 322 34.64 5.62 -21.58
C ASN A 322 34.04 6.81 -20.84
N ASP A 323 32.76 7.09 -21.10
CA ASP A 323 31.99 8.07 -20.34
C ASP A 323 31.80 7.61 -18.89
N TYR A 324 31.90 8.56 -17.95
CA TYR A 324 31.57 8.25 -16.56
C TYR A 324 30.06 8.37 -16.37
N ILE A 325 29.41 7.27 -15.99
CA ILE A 325 27.97 7.24 -15.71
C ILE A 325 27.78 7.14 -14.21
N TYR A 326 27.30 8.22 -13.61
CA TYR A 326 26.83 8.24 -12.23
C TYR A 326 25.35 7.84 -12.20
N ARG A 327 24.97 6.86 -11.36
CA ARG A 327 23.58 6.40 -11.21
C ARG A 327 23.14 6.55 -9.76
N VAL A 328 21.90 6.99 -9.59
CA VAL A 328 21.24 7.07 -8.28
C VAL A 328 19.80 6.57 -8.41
N TRP A 329 19.42 5.67 -7.51
CA TRP A 329 18.05 5.25 -7.37
C TRP A 329 17.31 6.20 -6.43
N MET A 330 16.11 6.60 -6.82
CA MET A 330 15.23 7.43 -6.03
C MET A 330 13.93 6.68 -5.75
N VAL A 331 13.41 6.82 -4.53
CA VAL A 331 12.12 6.26 -4.13
C VAL A 331 11.38 7.25 -3.23
N GLY A 332 10.10 7.45 -3.49
CA GLY A 332 9.19 8.15 -2.59
C GLY A 332 8.69 7.19 -1.53
N VAL A 333 8.74 7.59 -0.27
CA VAL A 333 8.06 6.88 0.83
C VAL A 333 6.88 7.73 1.24
N THR A 334 5.69 7.28 0.87
CA THR A 334 4.46 8.01 1.10
C THR A 334 3.86 7.62 2.44
N THR A 335 3.63 8.65 3.26
CA THR A 335 2.92 8.55 4.53
C THR A 335 1.54 9.19 4.37
N TYR A 336 0.51 8.43 4.72
CA TYR A 336 -0.87 8.90 4.73
C TYR A 336 -1.25 9.20 6.18
N GLN A 337 -1.40 10.48 6.54
CA GLN A 337 -2.00 10.87 7.82
C GLN A 337 -3.49 11.18 7.61
N PRO A 338 -4.37 10.83 8.57
CA PRO A 338 -5.79 11.18 8.49
C PRO A 338 -5.99 12.70 8.39
N GLY A 339 -6.63 13.16 7.30
CA GLY A 339 -6.97 14.57 7.10
C GLY A 339 -6.03 15.34 6.16
N ASP A 340 -4.97 14.72 5.64
CA ASP A 340 -4.12 15.33 4.64
C ASP A 340 -4.84 15.43 3.28
N ALA A 341 -4.96 16.65 2.74
CA ALA A 341 -5.50 16.87 1.39
C ALA A 341 -4.58 16.31 0.30
N THR A 342 -3.31 16.07 0.63
CA THR A 342 -2.29 15.51 -0.25
C THR A 342 -1.34 14.63 0.56
N PRO A 343 -1.01 13.41 0.09
CA PRO A 343 -0.08 12.52 0.79
C PRO A 343 1.28 13.18 1.08
N ASN A 344 1.85 12.91 2.25
CA ASN A 344 3.18 13.40 2.60
C ASN A 344 4.23 12.40 2.10
N VAL A 345 4.99 12.79 1.07
CA VAL A 345 6.03 11.96 0.45
C VAL A 345 7.39 12.37 1.00
N ILE A 346 8.09 11.42 1.62
CA ILE A 346 9.47 11.59 2.03
C ILE A 346 10.36 10.86 1.04
N TRP A 347 11.27 11.58 0.40
CA TRP A 347 12.14 11.01 -0.63
C TRP A 347 13.40 10.39 -0.04
N TYR A 348 13.80 9.25 -0.58
CA TYR A 348 15.04 8.56 -0.24
C TYR A 348 15.83 8.26 -1.53
N SER A 349 17.14 8.30 -1.42
CA SER A 349 18.06 7.95 -2.51
C SER A 349 19.08 6.92 -2.09
N SER A 350 19.51 6.09 -3.04
CA SER A 350 20.61 5.14 -2.85
C SER A 350 21.47 5.05 -4.11
N THR A 351 22.79 5.07 -3.92
CA THR A 351 23.77 4.80 -4.97
C THR A 351 24.24 3.34 -4.97
N SER A 352 23.88 2.56 -3.94
CA SER A 352 24.28 1.16 -3.79
C SER A 352 23.13 0.17 -3.97
N PHE A 353 21.89 0.65 -4.13
CA PHE A 353 20.72 -0.19 -4.31
C PHE A 353 20.77 -0.88 -5.69
N VAL A 354 20.49 -2.19 -5.69
CA VAL A 354 20.36 -2.98 -6.91
C VAL A 354 18.91 -3.50 -6.97
N PRO A 355 18.06 -2.98 -7.87
CA PRO A 355 16.68 -3.42 -7.94
C PRO A 355 16.58 -4.86 -8.43
N THR A 356 15.60 -5.58 -7.88
CA THR A 356 15.13 -6.81 -8.51
C THR A 356 14.33 -6.45 -9.76
N LEU A 357 14.41 -7.25 -10.81
CA LEU A 357 13.65 -7.00 -12.04
C LEU A 357 12.31 -7.76 -12.00
N ASP A 358 11.26 -7.15 -12.54
CA ASP A 358 9.98 -7.79 -12.77
C ASP A 358 10.05 -8.78 -13.96
N ALA A 359 8.94 -9.47 -14.24
CA ALA A 359 8.87 -10.45 -15.33
C ALA A 359 9.10 -9.85 -16.73
N ASN A 360 9.01 -8.53 -16.88
CA ASN A 360 9.24 -7.79 -18.12
C ASN A 360 10.65 -7.18 -18.18
N GLY A 361 11.47 -7.39 -17.15
CA GLY A 361 12.83 -6.84 -17.05
C GLY A 361 12.90 -5.41 -16.52
N ASN A 362 11.80 -4.84 -16.01
CA ASN A 362 11.80 -3.50 -15.42
C ASN A 362 12.20 -3.54 -13.94
N PRO A 363 12.88 -2.52 -13.40
CA PRO A 363 13.15 -2.41 -11.98
C PRO A 363 11.86 -2.47 -11.14
N LYS A 364 11.77 -3.46 -10.26
CA LYS A 364 10.68 -3.58 -9.29
C LYS A 364 10.88 -2.55 -8.18
N THR A 365 9.82 -1.83 -7.83
CA THR A 365 9.79 -0.95 -6.66
C THR A 365 10.21 -1.73 -5.40
N PRO A 366 11.19 -1.23 -4.61
CA PRO A 366 11.60 -1.87 -3.37
C PRO A 366 10.45 -1.91 -2.37
N ASP A 367 10.40 -2.91 -1.49
CA ASP A 367 9.46 -2.90 -0.37
C ASP A 367 9.94 -1.89 0.69
N VAL A 368 9.05 -1.43 1.59
CA VAL A 368 9.42 -0.43 2.61
C VAL A 368 10.52 -0.94 3.54
N SER A 369 10.55 -2.24 3.82
CA SER A 369 11.61 -2.88 4.60
C SER A 369 12.98 -2.88 3.91
N ASP A 370 13.02 -2.64 2.60
CA ASP A 370 14.27 -2.50 1.83
C ASP A 370 14.80 -1.06 1.85
N VAL A 371 14.04 -0.12 2.43
CA VAL A 371 14.39 1.31 2.52
C VAL A 371 14.51 1.75 3.98
N LEU A 372 13.62 1.30 4.87
CA LEU A 372 13.51 1.71 6.26
C LEU A 372 13.59 0.53 7.24
N ASP A 373 14.22 0.75 8.39
CA ASP A 373 14.22 -0.18 9.52
C ASP A 373 12.87 -0.14 10.26
N SER A 374 12.70 -1.02 11.26
CA SER A 374 11.47 -1.07 12.06
C SER A 374 11.17 0.21 12.86
N ASN A 375 12.15 1.11 13.00
CA ASN A 375 12.02 2.38 13.69
C ASN A 375 11.78 3.55 12.70
N GLY A 376 11.68 3.27 11.40
CA GLY A 376 11.48 4.29 10.35
C GLY A 376 12.76 5.02 9.95
N ASN A 377 13.94 4.54 10.36
CA ASN A 377 15.21 5.11 9.93
C ASN A 377 15.66 4.47 8.61
N PRO A 378 16.34 5.21 7.71
CA PRO A 378 16.93 4.62 6.51
C PRO A 378 17.87 3.45 6.85
N ILE A 379 17.70 2.31 6.18
CA ILE A 379 18.64 1.18 6.29
C ILE A 379 19.92 1.47 5.49
N ASN A 380 21.00 0.77 5.84
CA ASN A 380 22.33 1.01 5.29
C ASN A 380 22.34 1.02 3.75
N GLY A 381 22.66 2.19 3.16
CA GLY A 381 22.65 2.43 1.71
C GLY A 381 21.59 3.40 1.22
N TRP A 382 20.53 3.67 1.99
CA TRP A 382 19.52 4.70 1.70
C TRP A 382 19.74 5.97 2.52
N THR A 383 19.45 7.13 1.94
CA THR A 383 19.57 8.44 2.60
C THR A 383 18.32 9.27 2.33
N GLN A 384 17.76 9.88 3.39
CA GLN A 384 16.59 10.76 3.29
C GLN A 384 16.97 12.12 2.67
N GLN A 385 16.17 12.60 1.71
CA GLN A 385 16.45 13.74 0.83
C GLN A 385 16.17 15.13 1.45
N SER A 386 15.80 15.24 2.73
CA SER A 386 15.76 16.56 3.42
C SER A 386 17.13 17.25 3.44
N SER A 387 18.19 16.52 3.09
CA SER A 387 19.60 16.92 3.16
C SER A 387 20.43 16.35 1.99
N TYR A 388 19.88 16.26 0.76
CA TYR A 388 20.71 15.81 -0.37
C TYR A 388 21.77 16.84 -0.71
N ASN A 389 23.02 16.50 -0.38
CA ASN A 389 24.19 17.16 -0.91
C ASN A 389 24.49 16.49 -2.26
N PRO A 390 24.42 17.20 -3.40
CA PRO A 390 24.70 16.63 -4.70
C PRO A 390 26.04 15.89 -4.66
N GLY A 391 26.06 14.67 -5.20
CA GLY A 391 27.29 13.90 -5.29
C GLY A 391 28.35 14.74 -5.99
N LEU A 392 29.38 15.13 -5.23
CA LEU A 392 30.52 15.84 -5.79
C LEU A 392 31.30 14.87 -6.65
N VAL A 393 31.27 15.07 -7.97
CA VAL A 393 32.13 14.33 -8.88
C VAL A 393 33.37 15.17 -9.15
N TYR A 394 34.52 14.68 -8.73
CA TYR A 394 35.79 15.33 -8.96
C TYR A 394 36.27 14.97 -10.37
N TYR A 395 36.67 15.94 -11.17
CA TYR A 395 37.22 15.63 -12.48
C TYR A 395 38.64 15.03 -12.34
N PRO A 396 39.00 14.04 -13.16
CA PRO A 396 40.28 13.34 -13.06
C PRO A 396 41.44 14.23 -13.50
N THR A 397 42.61 14.01 -12.90
CA THR A 397 43.87 14.51 -13.47
C THR A 397 44.20 13.65 -14.68
N VAL A 398 44.29 14.27 -15.86
CA VAL A 398 44.61 13.58 -17.11
C VAL A 398 46.07 13.92 -17.49
N PRO A 399 47.00 12.96 -17.45
CA PRO A 399 48.41 13.21 -17.77
C PRO A 399 48.57 13.86 -19.15
N GLY A 400 49.34 14.94 -19.24
CA GLY A 400 49.53 15.70 -20.48
C GLY A 400 48.37 16.62 -20.88
N TYR A 401 47.29 16.66 -20.10
CA TYR A 401 46.13 17.50 -20.34
C TYR A 401 45.82 18.38 -19.11
N THR A 402 45.38 19.63 -19.30
CA THR A 402 44.93 20.47 -18.18
C THR A 402 43.48 20.86 -18.32
N TRP A 403 42.72 20.71 -17.23
CA TRP A 403 41.31 21.06 -17.19
C TRP A 403 41.10 22.55 -17.53
N GLN A 404 40.01 22.85 -18.26
CA GLN A 404 39.68 24.22 -18.70
C GLN A 404 38.29 24.67 -18.26
N LYS A 405 37.25 23.87 -18.54
CA LYS A 405 35.85 24.22 -18.23
C LYS A 405 34.96 22.98 -18.19
N ALA A 406 33.77 23.12 -17.61
CA ALA A 406 32.70 22.12 -17.70
C ALA A 406 31.39 22.76 -18.21
N THR A 407 30.63 22.00 -19.00
CA THR A 407 29.31 22.41 -19.48
C THR A 407 28.29 21.31 -19.25
N GLN A 408 27.04 21.68 -19.02
CA GLN A 408 25.89 20.77 -18.98
C GLN A 408 25.07 20.92 -20.26
N LEU A 409 24.59 19.82 -20.80
CA LEU A 409 23.66 19.82 -21.92
C LEU A 409 22.23 19.90 -21.40
N ILE A 410 21.54 21.01 -21.67
CA ILE A 410 20.14 21.23 -21.30
C ILE A 410 19.35 21.51 -22.57
N ASN A 411 18.35 20.67 -22.88
CA ASN A 411 17.51 20.78 -24.08
C ASN A 411 18.32 20.94 -25.38
N GLY A 412 19.42 20.18 -25.49
CA GLY A 412 20.33 20.21 -26.66
C GLY A 412 21.26 21.42 -26.73
N SER A 413 21.22 22.32 -25.74
CA SER A 413 22.10 23.48 -25.65
C SER A 413 23.11 23.31 -24.52
N GLU A 414 24.39 23.61 -24.78
CA GLU A 414 25.41 23.63 -23.74
C GLU A 414 25.34 24.92 -22.93
N VAL A 415 25.19 24.77 -21.62
CA VAL A 415 25.30 25.86 -20.66
C VAL A 415 26.50 25.62 -19.76
N ALA A 416 27.09 26.68 -19.20
CA ALA A 416 28.08 26.52 -18.15
C ALA A 416 27.47 25.71 -17.00
N ALA A 417 28.12 24.63 -16.58
CA ALA A 417 27.71 23.94 -15.36
C ALA A 417 27.95 24.92 -14.19
N GLY A 418 26.93 25.20 -13.38
CA GLY A 418 26.99 26.25 -12.37
C GLY A 418 28.11 26.02 -11.35
N ASP A 419 29.13 26.89 -11.37
CA ASP A 419 30.19 26.95 -10.37
C ASP A 419 29.62 27.52 -9.07
N ASN A 420 29.41 26.67 -8.05
CA ASN A 420 29.44 27.14 -6.67
C ASN A 420 30.81 26.75 -6.08
N GLU A 421 31.64 27.79 -5.93
CA GLU A 421 32.89 27.85 -5.17
C GLU A 421 34.11 27.14 -5.77
N PHE A 422 34.73 27.86 -6.71
CA PHE A 422 36.18 27.89 -6.89
C PHE A 422 36.88 28.07 -5.54
N ASN A 423 37.51 27.02 -5.03
CA ASN A 423 38.51 27.15 -3.99
C ASN A 423 39.84 26.56 -4.46
N GLY A 424 40.44 27.23 -5.45
CA GLY A 424 41.90 27.38 -5.61
C GLY A 424 42.78 26.13 -5.52
N GLY A 425 42.29 24.94 -5.82
CA GLY A 425 43.03 23.68 -5.73
C GLY A 425 42.98 22.92 -7.05
N ILE A 426 43.98 22.06 -7.26
CA ILE A 426 44.28 21.29 -8.48
C ILE A 426 43.17 20.23 -8.80
N ASN A 427 42.05 20.24 -8.06
CA ASN A 427 40.92 19.32 -8.15
C ASN A 427 39.61 20.10 -7.94
N GLY A 428 38.90 20.47 -8.99
CA GLY A 428 37.54 21.02 -8.87
C GLY A 428 36.47 19.93 -8.95
N THR A 429 35.24 20.30 -8.62
CA THR A 429 34.09 19.40 -8.48
C THR A 429 32.93 19.85 -9.36
N ILE A 430 32.18 18.88 -9.89
CA ILE A 430 30.90 19.11 -10.56
C ILE A 430 29.79 18.69 -9.61
N ASN A 431 28.87 19.61 -9.34
CA ASN A 431 27.64 19.32 -8.60
C ASN A 431 26.61 18.71 -9.54
N ILE A 432 26.41 17.39 -9.45
CA ILE A 432 25.26 16.76 -10.11
C ILE A 432 24.03 17.09 -9.28
N THR A 433 23.33 18.16 -9.66
CA THR A 433 22.13 18.60 -8.95
C THR A 433 20.91 17.95 -9.60
N ALA A 434 20.13 17.19 -8.84
CA ALA A 434 18.80 16.79 -9.28
C ALA A 434 17.90 18.05 -9.30
N PRO A 435 17.23 18.39 -10.42
CA PRO A 435 16.26 19.47 -10.44
C PRO A 435 15.10 19.09 -9.52
N GLN A 436 14.72 20.00 -8.63
CA GLN A 436 13.47 19.89 -7.91
C GLN A 436 12.37 20.59 -8.71
N GLN A 437 11.36 19.84 -9.16
CA GLN A 437 10.08 20.44 -9.53
C GLN A 437 9.12 20.26 -8.36
N ASN A 438 8.68 21.36 -7.75
CA ASN A 438 7.65 21.36 -6.72
C ASN A 438 7.90 20.38 -5.55
N GLY A 439 9.17 20.19 -5.15
CA GLY A 439 9.53 19.31 -4.03
C GLY A 439 9.56 17.81 -4.33
N ALA A 440 9.26 17.38 -5.58
CA ALA A 440 9.50 16.02 -6.05
C ALA A 440 10.70 16.00 -7.02
N PRO A 441 11.61 15.01 -6.92
CA PRO A 441 12.62 14.79 -7.94
C PRO A 441 11.97 14.17 -9.19
N ASP A 442 12.32 14.68 -10.37
CA ASP A 442 11.93 14.14 -11.68
C ASP A 442 13.04 13.21 -12.17
N PRO A 443 12.77 12.01 -12.71
CA PRO A 443 13.78 11.17 -13.36
C PRO A 443 14.58 11.96 -14.39
N GLN A 444 15.87 12.16 -14.10
CA GLN A 444 16.73 12.96 -14.96
C GLN A 444 17.88 12.13 -15.52
N HIS A 445 18.09 12.30 -16.82
CA HIS A 445 19.29 11.91 -17.54
C HIS A 445 20.07 13.16 -17.88
N SER A 446 21.15 13.43 -17.15
CA SER A 446 22.00 14.60 -17.37
C SER A 446 23.24 14.24 -18.18
N VAL A 447 23.64 15.12 -19.10
CA VAL A 447 24.89 14.98 -19.86
C VAL A 447 25.81 16.16 -19.59
N TYR A 448 27.04 15.88 -19.21
CA TYR A 448 28.08 16.86 -18.93
C TYR A 448 29.28 16.67 -19.85
N TYR A 449 29.92 17.76 -20.25
CA TYR A 449 31.20 17.76 -20.95
C TYR A 449 32.25 18.47 -20.10
N VAL A 450 33.38 17.80 -19.88
CA VAL A 450 34.54 18.36 -19.19
C VAL A 450 35.67 18.52 -20.20
N TYR A 451 36.07 19.77 -20.41
CA TYR A 451 37.01 20.16 -21.44
C TYR A 451 38.42 20.28 -20.89
N TYR A 452 39.37 19.67 -21.60
CA TYR A 452 40.80 19.76 -21.31
C TYR A 452 41.57 20.35 -22.50
N ASN A 453 42.63 21.10 -22.21
CA ASN A 453 43.67 21.42 -23.18
C ASN A 453 44.77 20.33 -23.15
N SER A 454 45.57 20.20 -24.20
CA SER A 454 46.62 19.17 -24.33
C SER A 454 47.99 19.81 -24.50
N ASN A 455 48.99 19.31 -23.76
CA ASN A 455 50.40 19.56 -24.03
C ASN A 455 50.99 18.50 -24.99
N TYR A 456 50.39 17.30 -25.04
CA TYR A 456 50.77 16.18 -25.91
C TYR A 456 49.55 15.36 -26.32
N SER A 457 49.44 14.99 -27.60
CA SER A 457 48.46 14.03 -28.11
C SER A 457 49.14 12.74 -28.55
N PHE A 458 48.42 11.62 -28.45
CA PHE A 458 48.97 10.29 -28.65
C PHE A 458 48.17 9.56 -29.73
N SER A 459 48.86 8.85 -30.61
CA SER A 459 48.22 7.99 -31.61
C SER A 459 47.73 6.69 -30.99
N ASN A 460 46.87 5.98 -31.71
CA ASN A 460 46.66 4.56 -31.43
C ASN A 460 48.00 3.81 -31.53
N ARG A 461 48.23 2.87 -30.61
CA ARG A 461 49.41 2.01 -30.64
C ARG A 461 49.34 1.07 -31.84
N THR A 462 50.49 0.85 -32.47
CA THR A 462 50.64 -0.17 -33.50
C THR A 462 51.58 -1.24 -32.98
N THR A 463 51.12 -2.48 -32.92
CA THR A 463 51.94 -3.64 -32.55
C THR A 463 52.18 -4.49 -33.79
N LYS A 464 53.45 -4.83 -34.04
CA LYS A 464 53.86 -5.72 -35.13
C LYS A 464 54.66 -6.88 -34.55
N GLU A 465 54.30 -8.09 -34.94
CA GLU A 465 55.07 -9.29 -34.65
C GLU A 465 56.14 -9.47 -35.73
N VAL A 466 57.39 -9.62 -35.30
CA VAL A 466 58.55 -9.90 -36.15
C VAL A 466 58.98 -11.33 -35.89
N ASN A 467 59.12 -12.13 -36.94
CA ASN A 467 59.52 -13.52 -36.87
C ASN A 467 60.95 -13.70 -37.36
N GLU A 468 61.75 -14.46 -36.62
CA GLU A 468 63.01 -15.02 -37.11
C GLU A 468 62.78 -16.49 -37.48
N THR A 469 63.14 -16.87 -38.70
CA THR A 469 63.10 -18.25 -39.18
C THR A 469 64.49 -18.70 -39.61
N ILE A 470 65.00 -19.78 -39.00
CA ILE A 470 66.27 -20.40 -39.39
C ILE A 470 65.97 -21.73 -40.07
N ASN A 471 66.26 -21.83 -41.37
CA ASN A 471 66.12 -23.05 -42.14
C ASN A 471 67.43 -23.83 -42.15
N TYR A 472 67.38 -25.13 -41.89
CA TYR A 472 68.55 -26.02 -41.93
C TYR A 472 68.45 -26.90 -43.16
N LEU A 473 69.28 -26.59 -44.17
CA LEU A 473 69.17 -27.13 -45.51
C LEU A 473 70.43 -27.91 -45.90
N ASP A 474 70.26 -28.95 -46.71
CA ASP A 474 71.40 -29.57 -47.40
C ASP A 474 71.94 -28.60 -48.47
N VAL A 475 73.27 -28.46 -48.54
CA VAL A 475 73.93 -27.46 -49.39
C VAL A 475 73.68 -27.70 -50.88
N ASN A 476 73.53 -28.96 -51.30
CA ASN A 476 73.41 -29.35 -52.71
C ASN A 476 71.95 -29.36 -53.17
N SER A 477 71.09 -30.05 -52.43
CA SER A 477 69.67 -30.22 -52.76
C SER A 477 68.80 -29.03 -52.34
N ARG A 478 69.27 -28.20 -51.41
CA ARG A 478 68.52 -27.10 -50.78
C ARG A 478 67.24 -27.56 -50.07
N MET A 479 67.12 -28.86 -49.83
CA MET A 479 66.01 -29.45 -49.10
C MET A 479 66.26 -29.38 -47.60
N PRO A 480 65.22 -29.18 -46.77
CA PRO A 480 65.34 -29.23 -45.32
C PRO A 480 65.81 -30.60 -44.84
N ILE A 481 66.81 -30.62 -43.97
CA ILE A 481 67.32 -31.86 -43.36
C ILE A 481 66.84 -32.06 -41.92
N VAL A 482 66.38 -30.99 -41.28
CA VAL A 482 65.73 -31.00 -39.97
C VAL A 482 64.70 -29.87 -39.90
N THR A 483 63.81 -29.92 -38.91
CA THR A 483 62.81 -28.88 -38.66
C THR A 483 63.47 -27.52 -38.49
N LYS A 484 62.95 -26.50 -39.19
CA LYS A 484 63.36 -25.11 -39.04
C LYS A 484 63.13 -24.61 -37.61
N TYR A 485 63.95 -23.65 -37.18
CA TYR A 485 63.72 -22.90 -35.95
C TYR A 485 62.89 -21.66 -36.27
N THR A 486 61.94 -21.32 -35.40
CA THR A 486 61.15 -20.09 -35.53
C THR A 486 60.93 -19.49 -34.15
N THR A 487 61.17 -18.19 -34.02
CA THR A 487 60.90 -17.41 -32.80
C THR A 487 60.36 -16.03 -33.20
N SER A 488 59.66 -15.37 -32.28
CA SER A 488 58.95 -14.13 -32.59
C SER A 488 59.14 -13.10 -31.48
N GLN A 489 59.23 -11.83 -31.88
CA GLN A 489 59.25 -10.68 -30.97
C GLN A 489 58.14 -9.72 -31.36
N SER A 490 57.39 -9.24 -30.37
CA SER A 490 56.33 -8.25 -30.57
C SER A 490 56.85 -6.85 -30.25
N ILE A 491 56.82 -5.97 -31.26
CA ILE A 491 57.26 -4.58 -31.14
C ILE A 491 56.05 -3.68 -31.18
N THR A 492 55.89 -2.85 -30.15
CA THR A 492 54.81 -1.87 -30.05
C THR A 492 55.38 -0.46 -30.21
N VAL A 493 54.75 0.35 -31.06
CA VAL A 493 55.09 1.77 -31.25
C VAL A 493 53.90 2.69 -31.01
N GLU A 494 54.19 3.92 -30.62
CA GLU A 494 53.21 4.98 -30.36
C GLU A 494 53.76 6.33 -30.81
N THR A 495 52.94 7.13 -31.50
CA THR A 495 53.33 8.47 -31.95
C THR A 495 52.81 9.52 -30.98
N VAL A 496 53.70 10.37 -30.49
CA VAL A 496 53.38 11.51 -29.63
C VAL A 496 53.50 12.80 -30.42
N THR A 497 52.46 13.62 -30.43
CA THR A 497 52.46 14.97 -31.00
C THR A 497 52.50 15.98 -29.86
N ASP A 498 53.50 16.86 -29.82
CA ASP A 498 53.54 17.92 -28.81
C ASP A 498 52.61 19.11 -29.16
N SER A 499 52.50 20.06 -28.23
CA SER A 499 51.69 21.29 -28.39
C SER A 499 52.11 22.20 -29.55
N SER A 500 53.30 21.99 -30.12
CA SER A 500 53.75 22.67 -31.35
C SER A 500 53.35 21.95 -32.64
N GLY A 501 52.76 20.76 -32.52
CA GLY A 501 52.39 19.89 -33.63
C GLY A 501 53.50 18.94 -34.07
N LYS A 502 54.64 18.87 -33.35
CA LYS A 502 55.75 17.98 -33.72
C LYS A 502 55.43 16.55 -33.32
N GLN A 503 55.52 15.62 -34.27
CA GLN A 503 55.31 14.19 -34.06
C GLN A 503 56.63 13.46 -33.81
N THR A 504 56.67 12.61 -32.80
CA THR A 504 57.81 11.74 -32.44
C THR A 504 57.30 10.33 -32.19
N VAL A 505 57.93 9.33 -32.80
CA VAL A 505 57.56 7.91 -32.63
C VAL A 505 58.40 7.30 -31.53
N TYR A 506 57.75 6.63 -30.58
CA TYR A 506 58.38 5.90 -29.50
C TYR A 506 58.11 4.40 -29.65
N TYR A 507 59.08 3.57 -29.28
CA TYR A 507 58.90 2.11 -29.18
C TYR A 507 58.95 1.66 -27.73
N TYR A 508 58.17 0.63 -27.43
CA TYR A 508 58.15 -0.03 -26.13
C TYR A 508 59.36 -0.96 -26.01
N ARG A 509 60.14 -0.83 -24.93
CA ARG A 509 61.36 -1.62 -24.69
C ARG A 509 61.07 -3.04 -24.21
N GLY A 510 59.86 -3.33 -23.75
CA GLY A 510 59.43 -4.67 -23.36
C GLY A 510 59.01 -5.52 -24.57
N ASN A 511 58.90 -6.84 -24.38
CA ASN A 511 58.35 -7.74 -25.39
C ASN A 511 56.83 -7.81 -25.26
N GLY A 512 56.08 -7.55 -26.35
CA GLY A 512 54.63 -7.62 -26.36
C GLY A 512 53.93 -6.27 -26.39
N THR A 513 52.63 -6.30 -26.11
CA THR A 513 51.81 -5.11 -25.95
C THR A 513 51.95 -4.62 -24.50
N PRO A 514 52.40 -3.37 -24.25
CA PRO A 514 52.41 -2.80 -22.92
C PRO A 514 51.00 -2.80 -22.31
N GLU A 515 50.92 -2.76 -20.97
CA GLU A 515 49.66 -2.47 -20.28
C GLU A 515 49.02 -1.20 -20.86
N SER A 516 47.69 -1.12 -20.83
CA SER A 516 46.97 -0.05 -21.51
C SER A 516 47.44 1.34 -21.08
N ASP A 517 47.91 1.52 -19.84
CA ASP A 517 48.40 2.78 -19.29
C ASP A 517 49.92 3.01 -19.39
N ASN A 518 50.68 2.05 -19.90
CA ASN A 518 52.11 2.19 -20.06
C ASN A 518 52.45 2.88 -21.40
N HIS A 519 52.51 4.22 -21.39
CA HIS A 519 52.77 5.10 -22.54
C HIS A 519 54.15 5.80 -22.47
N PRO A 520 54.62 6.49 -23.53
CA PRO A 520 55.92 7.17 -23.53
C PRO A 520 56.14 8.24 -22.44
N PHE A 521 55.08 8.75 -21.82
CA PHE A 521 55.14 9.70 -20.71
C PHE A 521 54.30 9.20 -19.54
N ALA A 522 54.83 9.28 -18.33
CA ALA A 522 54.20 8.88 -17.08
C ALA A 522 53.10 9.86 -16.64
N LYS A 523 52.38 9.49 -15.56
CA LYS A 523 51.21 10.23 -15.05
C LYS A 523 51.50 11.69 -14.67
N ASP A 524 52.73 11.99 -14.28
CA ASP A 524 53.21 13.33 -13.92
C ASP A 524 53.82 14.10 -15.11
N GLY A 525 53.77 13.53 -16.32
CA GLY A 525 54.35 14.10 -17.53
C GLY A 525 55.85 13.85 -17.71
N THR A 526 56.49 13.09 -16.82
CA THR A 526 57.90 12.69 -17.01
C THR A 526 58.03 11.60 -18.07
N ALA A 527 59.19 11.49 -18.74
CA ALA A 527 59.40 10.43 -19.73
C ALA A 527 59.37 9.04 -19.08
N ASN A 528 58.61 8.11 -19.64
CA ASN A 528 58.52 6.75 -19.15
C ASN A 528 59.76 5.94 -19.58
N PRO A 529 60.51 5.34 -18.64
CA PRO A 529 61.72 4.58 -18.96
C PRO A 529 61.46 3.33 -19.82
N ASP A 530 60.24 2.80 -19.82
CA ASP A 530 59.85 1.64 -20.61
C ASP A 530 59.75 1.95 -22.11
N TRP A 531 59.77 3.23 -22.47
CA TRP A 531 59.70 3.69 -23.84
C TRP A 531 61.00 4.38 -24.24
N ALA A 532 61.25 4.41 -25.54
CA ALA A 532 62.38 5.12 -26.11
C ALA A 532 62.01 5.70 -27.47
N ASP A 533 62.66 6.80 -27.84
CA ASP A 533 62.54 7.36 -29.18
C ASP A 533 62.97 6.30 -30.21
N ILE A 534 62.20 6.13 -31.29
CA ILE A 534 62.46 5.14 -32.34
C ILE A 534 63.85 5.31 -32.96
N THR A 535 64.42 6.52 -32.94
CA THR A 535 65.79 6.79 -33.41
C THR A 535 66.87 6.06 -32.61
N SER A 536 66.53 5.61 -31.39
CA SER A 536 67.39 4.81 -30.51
C SER A 536 67.07 3.31 -30.54
N PHE A 537 66.22 2.85 -31.48
CA PHE A 537 65.81 1.46 -31.58
C PHE A 537 67.01 0.52 -31.78
N ASN A 538 67.19 -0.39 -30.83
CA ASN A 538 68.23 -1.41 -30.84
C ASN A 538 67.69 -2.69 -30.22
N SER A 539 67.04 -3.52 -31.05
CA SER A 539 66.55 -4.84 -30.64
C SER A 539 67.09 -5.92 -31.59
N SER A 540 67.29 -7.12 -31.07
CA SER A 540 67.84 -8.25 -31.81
C SER A 540 67.30 -9.58 -31.28
N PHE A 541 67.21 -10.59 -32.14
CA PHE A 541 67.05 -11.96 -31.71
C PHE A 541 68.34 -12.49 -31.08
N GLY A 542 68.21 -13.39 -30.10
CA GLY A 542 69.37 -14.06 -29.51
C GLY A 542 70.08 -14.96 -30.52
N GLY A 543 71.33 -15.33 -30.25
CA GLY A 543 71.99 -16.36 -31.06
C GLY A 543 71.31 -17.72 -30.89
N GLN A 544 71.24 -18.49 -31.97
CA GLN A 544 70.57 -19.79 -32.00
C GLN A 544 71.56 -20.89 -32.34
N VAL A 545 71.69 -21.90 -31.47
CA VAL A 545 72.57 -23.04 -31.69
C VAL A 545 72.05 -23.88 -32.85
N ASN A 546 72.95 -24.20 -33.78
CA ASN A 546 72.68 -25.07 -34.91
C ASN A 546 72.53 -26.53 -34.41
N PRO A 547 71.53 -27.29 -34.86
CA PRO A 547 71.36 -28.68 -34.45
C PRO A 547 72.54 -29.53 -34.92
N GLU A 548 72.98 -30.44 -34.06
CA GLU A 548 73.92 -31.49 -34.44
C GLU A 548 73.18 -32.57 -35.24
N ILE A 549 73.65 -32.84 -36.45
CA ILE A 549 73.03 -33.80 -37.37
C ILE A 549 74.08 -34.84 -37.76
N THR A 550 73.80 -36.11 -37.48
CA THR A 550 74.74 -37.21 -37.77
C THR A 550 75.12 -37.24 -39.25
N ASN A 551 76.43 -37.29 -39.53
CA ASN A 551 77.03 -37.27 -40.87
C ASN A 551 76.84 -35.96 -41.65
N TYR A 552 76.55 -34.84 -40.98
CA TYR A 552 76.47 -33.53 -41.62
C TYR A 552 77.27 -32.47 -40.84
N THR A 553 77.98 -31.60 -41.55
CA THR A 553 78.66 -30.43 -40.97
C THR A 553 78.15 -29.13 -41.56
N VAL A 554 78.06 -28.08 -40.73
CA VAL A 554 77.66 -26.73 -41.18
C VAL A 554 78.77 -26.14 -42.05
N VAL A 555 78.45 -25.85 -43.30
CA VAL A 555 79.41 -25.27 -44.25
C VAL A 555 79.27 -23.76 -44.38
N GLY A 556 78.06 -23.22 -44.24
CA GLY A 556 77.82 -21.77 -44.33
C GLY A 556 76.35 -21.38 -44.11
N ALA A 557 76.03 -20.11 -44.32
CA ALA A 557 74.66 -19.58 -44.25
C ALA A 557 74.40 -18.51 -45.32
N ASP A 558 73.14 -18.42 -45.78
CA ASP A 558 72.62 -17.49 -46.80
C ASP A 558 73.53 -17.28 -48.02
N GLY A 559 73.89 -18.40 -48.67
CA GLY A 559 74.61 -18.40 -49.94
C GLY A 559 76.12 -18.21 -49.84
N ASN A 560 76.65 -17.93 -48.65
CA ASN A 560 78.10 -17.87 -48.43
C ASN A 560 78.62 -19.18 -47.82
N LEU A 561 79.18 -20.04 -48.66
CA LEU A 561 79.44 -21.47 -48.35
C LEU A 561 80.87 -21.79 -47.87
N ALA A 562 81.78 -20.80 -47.77
CA ALA A 562 83.19 -21.09 -47.44
C ALA A 562 83.97 -19.97 -46.71
N ALA A 563 83.37 -18.80 -46.43
CA ALA A 563 84.02 -17.73 -45.66
C ALA A 563 83.11 -17.31 -44.50
N SER A 564 83.69 -16.72 -43.44
CA SER A 564 82.97 -16.24 -42.24
C SER A 564 81.68 -15.52 -42.61
N SER A 565 80.55 -16.23 -42.51
CA SER A 565 79.23 -15.65 -42.76
C SER A 565 78.92 -14.71 -41.60
N SER A 566 78.41 -13.52 -41.89
CA SER A 566 77.94 -12.56 -40.87
C SER A 566 76.82 -13.12 -39.98
N TYR A 567 76.21 -14.23 -40.40
CA TYR A 567 75.12 -14.91 -39.71
C TYR A 567 75.57 -16.08 -38.84
N LEU A 568 76.82 -16.54 -38.90
CA LEU A 568 77.31 -17.68 -38.12
C LEU A 568 78.44 -17.28 -37.17
N SER A 569 78.54 -17.99 -36.04
CA SER A 569 79.71 -17.90 -35.18
C SER A 569 80.97 -18.38 -35.90
N ASN A 570 82.14 -17.96 -35.43
CA ASN A 570 83.43 -18.33 -36.04
C ASN A 570 83.68 -19.85 -36.09
N ASP A 571 83.14 -20.58 -35.13
CA ASP A 571 83.17 -22.06 -35.03
C ASP A 571 81.96 -22.74 -35.72
N LYS A 572 81.05 -21.95 -36.32
CA LYS A 572 79.84 -22.37 -37.05
C LYS A 572 78.81 -23.14 -36.23
N THR A 573 78.94 -23.15 -34.91
CA THR A 573 78.05 -23.88 -34.00
C THR A 573 76.70 -23.19 -33.79
N GLN A 574 76.59 -21.90 -34.11
CA GLN A 574 75.36 -21.13 -33.91
C GLN A 574 75.17 -20.05 -34.98
N VAL A 575 73.91 -19.70 -35.24
CA VAL A 575 73.52 -18.44 -35.85
C VAL A 575 73.76 -17.31 -34.84
N THR A 576 74.43 -16.24 -35.27
CA THR A 576 74.69 -15.06 -34.44
C THR A 576 73.41 -14.25 -34.21
N SER A 577 73.41 -13.37 -33.21
CA SER A 577 72.28 -12.48 -32.95
C SER A 577 71.91 -11.66 -34.18
N GLN A 578 70.63 -11.63 -34.53
CA GLN A 578 70.11 -10.91 -35.69
C GLN A 578 69.40 -9.63 -35.26
N ALA A 579 69.90 -8.48 -35.71
CA ALA A 579 69.28 -7.18 -35.43
C ALA A 579 67.96 -7.03 -36.20
N ILE A 580 66.94 -6.49 -35.52
CA ILE A 580 65.66 -6.14 -36.13
C ILE A 580 65.79 -4.76 -36.76
N ASN A 581 65.34 -4.61 -38.01
CA ASN A 581 65.38 -3.32 -38.70
C ASN A 581 64.24 -2.38 -38.25
N ASP A 582 64.37 -1.10 -38.60
CA ASP A 582 63.39 -0.04 -38.33
C ASP A 582 62.05 -0.19 -39.08
N LYS A 583 61.97 -1.15 -40.01
CA LYS A 583 60.74 -1.55 -40.73
C LYS A 583 60.05 -2.75 -40.09
N PHE A 584 60.66 -3.35 -39.08
CA PHE A 584 60.20 -4.55 -38.39
C PHE A 584 59.94 -5.71 -39.36
N ASP A 585 60.80 -5.90 -40.36
CA ASP A 585 60.66 -7.00 -41.32
C ASP A 585 61.04 -8.35 -40.70
N ASP A 586 60.37 -9.43 -41.11
CA ASP A 586 60.72 -10.79 -40.72
C ASP A 586 62.13 -11.16 -41.21
N ILE A 587 62.85 -11.92 -40.39
CA ILE A 587 64.22 -12.34 -40.64
C ILE A 587 64.21 -13.82 -41.04
N VAL A 588 64.87 -14.16 -42.14
CA VAL A 588 65.04 -15.55 -42.58
C VAL A 588 66.52 -15.83 -42.80
N VAL A 589 67.05 -16.83 -42.09
CA VAL A 589 68.44 -17.29 -42.23
C VAL A 589 68.44 -18.73 -42.73
N ASN A 590 69.16 -19.01 -43.82
CA ASN A 590 69.32 -20.38 -44.33
C ASN A 590 70.70 -20.92 -43.99
N VAL A 591 70.79 -21.85 -43.04
CA VAL A 591 72.02 -22.55 -42.66
C VAL A 591 72.18 -23.80 -43.53
N TYR A 592 73.35 -23.94 -44.15
CA TYR A 592 73.66 -25.03 -45.08
C TYR A 592 74.59 -26.05 -44.43
N TYR A 593 74.21 -27.32 -44.52
CA TYR A 593 75.02 -28.46 -44.10
C TYR A 593 75.50 -29.24 -45.32
N ALA A 594 76.72 -29.79 -45.24
CA ALA A 594 77.24 -30.76 -46.19
C ALA A 594 77.30 -32.15 -45.53
N TYR A 595 76.99 -33.17 -46.30
CA TYR A 595 77.08 -34.56 -45.85
C TYR A 595 78.55 -35.02 -45.84
N ASP A 596 79.02 -35.55 -44.72
CA ASP A 596 80.41 -36.02 -44.50
C ASP A 596 80.56 -37.55 -44.62
N GLY A 597 79.48 -38.26 -44.95
CA GLY A 597 79.56 -39.71 -45.15
C GLY A 597 80.36 -40.03 -46.42
N GLN A 598 81.24 -41.04 -46.33
CA GLN A 598 81.90 -41.62 -47.50
C GLN A 598 80.82 -42.05 -48.52
N ASP A 599 80.88 -41.48 -49.73
CA ASP A 599 80.00 -41.87 -50.82
C ASP A 599 80.07 -43.39 -51.02
N ILE A 600 78.94 -44.09 -50.87
CA ILE A 600 78.82 -45.43 -51.46
C ILE A 600 78.72 -45.23 -52.97
N HIS A 601 79.88 -45.24 -53.63
CA HIS A 601 79.97 -45.43 -55.07
C HIS A 601 79.28 -46.75 -55.42
N LEU A 602 78.06 -46.70 -55.96
CA LEU A 602 77.54 -47.81 -56.73
C LEU A 602 78.18 -47.75 -58.14
N PRO A 603 78.93 -48.78 -58.55
CA PRO A 603 79.49 -48.81 -59.89
C PRO A 603 78.36 -49.12 -60.87
N PHE A 604 77.88 -48.13 -61.59
CA PHE A 604 77.12 -48.38 -62.81
C PHE A 604 78.04 -48.22 -64.02
N THR A 605 78.50 -49.37 -64.53
CA THR A 605 78.90 -49.51 -65.93
C THR A 605 78.19 -50.71 -66.53
N GLY A 606 77.23 -50.43 -67.43
CA GLY A 606 76.88 -51.32 -68.53
C GLY A 606 75.40 -51.70 -68.64
N GLY A 607 74.67 -51.03 -69.54
CA GLY A 607 73.72 -51.73 -70.40
C GLY A 607 72.25 -51.27 -70.41
N ILE A 608 71.90 -50.57 -71.50
CA ILE A 608 70.65 -50.66 -72.28
C ILE A 608 69.33 -50.21 -71.61
N GLY A 609 68.68 -49.22 -72.25
CA GLY A 609 67.22 -49.21 -72.43
C GLY A 609 66.43 -48.17 -71.62
N TRP A 610 66.08 -47.06 -72.28
CA TRP A 610 65.12 -46.04 -71.85
C TRP A 610 63.66 -46.54 -71.82
N SER A 611 63.40 -47.71 -71.23
CA SER A 611 62.07 -48.32 -71.29
C SER A 611 61.71 -49.22 -70.12
N GLN A 612 61.96 -48.86 -68.84
CA GLN A 612 61.30 -49.50 -67.68
C GLN A 612 61.05 -48.63 -66.42
N ILE A 613 61.10 -47.29 -66.49
CA ILE A 613 60.56 -46.42 -65.40
C ILE A 613 59.13 -45.97 -65.74
N LEU A 614 58.31 -46.93 -66.16
CA LEU A 614 56.87 -46.74 -66.37
C LEU A 614 56.04 -47.96 -65.91
N VAL A 615 56.63 -48.91 -65.17
CA VAL A 615 55.94 -50.15 -64.78
C VAL A 615 55.51 -50.17 -63.31
N ILE A 616 56.10 -49.38 -62.41
CA ILE A 616 55.65 -49.34 -61.00
C ILE A 616 54.50 -48.33 -60.79
N ALA A 617 54.41 -47.26 -61.57
CA ALA A 617 53.29 -46.32 -61.52
C ALA A 617 52.03 -46.79 -62.29
N LEU A 618 52.20 -47.60 -63.36
CA LEU A 618 51.07 -48.11 -64.16
C LEU A 618 50.39 -49.33 -63.51
N PHE A 619 51.11 -50.15 -62.73
CA PHE A 619 50.53 -51.30 -62.02
C PHE A 619 49.61 -50.87 -60.86
N SER A 620 49.90 -49.76 -60.18
CA SER A 620 49.06 -49.22 -59.10
C SER A 620 47.76 -48.60 -59.63
N ALA A 621 47.80 -47.98 -60.82
CA ALA A 621 46.63 -47.39 -61.46
C ALA A 621 45.69 -48.44 -62.09
N ILE A 622 46.23 -49.52 -62.67
CA ILE A 622 45.43 -50.62 -63.25
C ILE A 622 44.79 -51.50 -62.16
N ALA A 623 45.48 -51.71 -61.02
CA ALA A 623 44.92 -52.44 -59.88
C ALA A 623 43.73 -51.68 -59.22
N ALA A 624 43.82 -50.35 -59.11
CA ALA A 624 42.73 -49.52 -58.58
C ALA A 624 41.51 -49.49 -59.52
N TYR A 625 41.73 -49.46 -60.85
CA TYR A 625 40.67 -49.48 -61.85
C TYR A 625 39.93 -50.84 -61.92
N LEU A 626 40.65 -51.97 -61.80
CA LEU A 626 40.04 -53.31 -61.81
C LEU A 626 39.25 -53.63 -60.53
N ILE A 627 39.66 -53.10 -59.36
CA ILE A 627 38.92 -53.23 -58.09
C ILE A 627 37.62 -52.39 -58.10
N GLN A 628 37.61 -51.21 -58.74
CA GLN A 628 36.40 -50.41 -58.94
C GLN A 628 35.45 -50.99 -59.99
N TRP A 629 35.96 -51.65 -61.04
CA TRP A 629 35.14 -52.29 -62.08
C TRP A 629 34.50 -53.61 -61.58
N GLY A 630 35.19 -54.37 -60.74
CA GLY A 630 34.64 -55.57 -60.09
C GLY A 630 33.48 -55.30 -59.11
N LYS A 631 33.48 -54.14 -58.44
CA LYS A 631 32.36 -53.72 -57.55
C LYS A 631 31.12 -53.25 -58.32
N ARG A 632 31.22 -52.89 -59.61
CA ARG A 632 30.07 -52.48 -60.45
C ARG A 632 29.35 -53.65 -61.14
N ILE A 633 29.95 -54.84 -61.25
CA ILE A 633 29.35 -56.00 -61.94
C ILE A 633 28.62 -56.97 -60.99
N LYS A 634 28.83 -56.91 -59.67
CA LYS A 634 28.12 -57.76 -58.69
C LYS A 634 26.72 -57.28 -58.25
N ASN A 635 26.22 -56.15 -58.76
CA ASN A 635 24.83 -55.68 -58.56
C ASN A 635 23.95 -55.79 -59.83
N LYS A 636 24.38 -56.56 -60.83
CA LYS A 636 23.50 -57.06 -61.91
C LYS A 636 23.81 -58.53 -62.21
N LYS A 637 23.57 -59.39 -61.22
CA LYS A 637 22.99 -60.74 -61.37
C LYS A 637 22.62 -61.30 -60.00
#